data_AF-A0AAD3HIX3-F1
#
_entry.id   AF-A0AAD3HIX3-F1
#
_cell.length_a   1.000
_cell.length_b   1.000
_cell.length_c   1.000
_cell.angle_alpha   90.00
_cell.angle_beta   90.00
_cell.angle_gamma   90.00
#
_symmetry.space_group_name_H-M   'P 1'
#
loop_
_entity.id
_entity.type
_entity.pdbx_description
1 polymer ?
#
loop_
_entity_poly.entity_id
_entity_poly.type
_entity_poly.pdbx_seq_one_letter_code
_entity_poly.pdbx_strand_id
1 'polypeptide(L)'
;MQPRSCVLNKLQQNYNRFYRHHGRRSLGRRQLAVHAKLRDFQRELVVGIDLGTTNSAVAYIENGRPKCIPNADGETITPSVVSVLEDGEVVVGRAAQRLAVSHPHTTYYSVKRLIGRPYDDPAVQEEAARLPYKVCRDEEGGVVLECPHVEPGYLYPEEVSAQVLSQLLADAAAHVAAAGPAGGSSSG
;
A
#
# COMPACT_ATOMS: atom_id res chain seq x y z
N MET A 1 24.37 12.37 13.90
CA MET A 1 23.38 11.35 14.33
C MET A 1 24.00 9.97 14.16
N GLN A 2 24.05 9.12 15.18
CA GLN A 2 24.51 7.73 14.99
C GLN A 2 23.44 6.93 14.23
N PRO A 3 23.82 6.06 13.28
CA PRO A 3 22.86 5.24 12.55
C PRO A 3 22.05 4.38 13.51
N ARG A 4 20.72 4.34 13.33
CA ARG A 4 19.76 3.64 14.23
C ARG A 4 20.10 2.15 14.44
N SER A 5 20.79 1.53 13.48
CA SER A 5 21.34 0.16 13.59
C SER A 5 22.38 -0.01 14.70
N CYS A 6 23.16 1.03 15.03
CA CYS A 6 24.18 0.99 16.08
C CYS A 6 23.57 1.01 17.49
N VAL A 7 22.45 1.71 17.67
CA VAL A 7 21.73 1.79 18.96
C VAL A 7 21.02 0.47 19.27
N LEU A 8 20.41 -0.15 18.26
CA LEU A 8 19.76 -1.46 18.36
C LEU A 8 20.76 -2.58 18.70
N ASN A 9 21.94 -2.58 18.06
CA ASN A 9 22.98 -3.58 18.37
C ASN A 9 23.47 -3.49 19.82
N LYS A 10 23.64 -2.27 20.35
CA LYS A 10 24.02 -2.06 21.76
C LYS A 10 22.93 -2.53 22.73
N LEU A 11 21.66 -2.28 22.43
CA LEU A 11 20.53 -2.73 23.26
C LEU A 11 20.39 -4.26 23.26
N GLN A 12 20.56 -4.89 22.09
CA GLN A 12 20.46 -6.34 21.94
C GLN A 12 21.67 -7.07 22.56
N GLN A 13 22.87 -6.49 22.48
CA GLN A 13 24.06 -6.99 23.18
C GLN A 13 23.90 -6.87 24.70
N ASN A 14 23.38 -5.76 25.21
CA ASN A 14 23.11 -5.57 26.64
C ASN A 14 22.05 -6.55 27.16
N TYR A 15 21.00 -6.79 26.38
CA TYR A 15 19.95 -7.77 26.67
C TYR A 15 20.49 -9.22 26.73
N ASN A 16 21.30 -9.63 25.74
CA ASN A 16 21.93 -10.96 25.71
C ASN A 16 22.99 -11.15 26.81
N ARG A 17 23.58 -10.06 27.31
CA ARG A 17 24.52 -10.07 28.45
C ARG A 17 23.78 -10.26 29.79
N PHE A 18 22.62 -9.62 29.94
CA PHE A 18 21.77 -9.76 31.13
C PHE A 18 21.20 -11.19 31.28
N TYR A 19 20.70 -11.77 30.18
CA TYR A 19 20.15 -13.13 30.19
C TYR A 19 21.18 -14.22 30.52
N ARG A 20 22.44 -14.03 30.10
CA ARG A 20 23.54 -14.96 30.40
C ARG A 20 23.88 -15.05 31.89
N HIS A 21 23.61 -13.99 32.66
CA HIS A 21 24.00 -13.93 34.06
C HIS A 21 22.86 -14.18 35.06
N HIS A 22 21.60 -13.97 34.71
CA HIS A 22 20.51 -13.92 35.72
C HIS A 22 19.41 -14.97 35.56
N GLY A 23 19.42 -15.74 34.46
CA GLY A 23 18.46 -16.84 34.25
C GLY A 23 17.01 -16.38 34.07
N ARG A 24 16.20 -17.22 33.40
CA ARG A 24 14.82 -16.90 32.96
C ARG A 24 13.80 -16.57 34.06
N ARG A 25 14.12 -16.72 35.35
CA ARG A 25 13.12 -16.76 36.44
C ARG A 25 12.84 -15.43 37.15
N SER A 26 13.52 -14.32 36.82
CA SER A 26 13.40 -13.06 37.59
C SER A 26 12.82 -11.85 36.84
N LEU A 27 12.19 -12.02 35.67
CA LEU A 27 11.69 -10.88 34.89
C LEU A 27 10.39 -10.32 35.48
N GLY A 28 10.47 -9.20 36.19
CA GLY A 28 9.31 -8.46 36.70
C GLY A 28 8.43 -7.90 35.56
N ARG A 29 7.16 -7.58 35.86
CA ARG A 29 6.14 -7.08 34.90
C ARG A 29 6.63 -5.95 33.96
N ARG A 30 7.58 -5.11 34.40
CA ARG A 30 8.19 -4.05 33.59
C ARG A 30 9.08 -4.58 32.44
N GLN A 31 9.75 -5.71 32.63
CA GLN A 31 10.66 -6.32 31.64
C GLN A 31 9.91 -7.14 30.57
N LEU A 32 8.71 -7.65 30.90
CA LEU A 32 7.77 -8.26 29.94
C LEU A 32 7.12 -7.20 29.02
N ALA A 33 6.86 -5.99 29.52
CA ALA A 33 6.33 -4.89 28.71
C ALA A 33 7.36 -4.36 27.71
N VAL A 34 8.65 -4.35 28.07
CA VAL A 34 9.76 -4.04 27.13
C VAL A 34 9.84 -5.09 26.01
N HIS A 35 9.62 -6.37 26.32
CA HIS A 35 9.53 -7.43 25.32
C HIS A 35 8.32 -7.33 24.40
N ALA A 36 7.15 -6.93 24.91
CA ALA A 36 5.98 -6.65 24.08
C ALA A 36 6.28 -5.47 23.13
N LYS A 37 6.77 -4.35 23.65
CA LYS A 37 7.18 -3.19 22.84
C LYS A 37 8.28 -3.49 21.82
N LEU A 38 9.24 -4.37 22.13
CA LEU A 38 10.28 -4.80 21.19
C LEU A 38 9.75 -5.77 20.13
N ARG A 39 8.72 -6.57 20.44
CA ARG A 39 8.04 -7.46 19.48
C ARG A 39 7.14 -6.67 18.54
N ASP A 40 6.44 -5.65 19.05
CA ASP A 40 5.66 -4.72 18.23
C ASP A 40 6.57 -3.88 17.31
N PHE A 41 7.83 -3.68 17.72
CA PHE A 41 8.87 -3.00 16.91
C PHE A 41 9.56 -3.91 15.87
N GLN A 42 9.22 -5.20 15.81
CA GLN A 42 10.00 -6.21 15.06
C GLN A 42 9.37 -6.71 13.74
N ARG A 43 8.38 -6.02 13.16
CA ARG A 43 7.86 -6.36 11.82
C ARG A 43 7.62 -5.13 10.95
N GLU A 44 8.69 -4.42 10.60
CA GLU A 44 8.68 -3.62 9.37
C GLU A 44 8.73 -4.60 8.18
N LEU A 45 7.56 -4.99 7.65
CA LEU A 45 7.51 -5.72 6.39
C LEU A 45 7.80 -4.71 5.28
N VAL A 46 8.99 -4.80 4.70
CA VAL A 46 9.30 -4.09 3.46
C VAL A 46 8.67 -4.85 2.31
N VAL A 47 7.83 -4.16 1.54
CA VAL A 47 7.18 -4.70 0.35
C VAL A 47 7.69 -4.00 -0.90
N GLY A 48 7.74 -4.75 -2.00
CA GLY A 48 7.86 -4.20 -3.35
C GLY A 48 6.46 -4.06 -3.94
N ILE A 49 6.16 -2.89 -4.50
CA ILE A 49 4.92 -2.62 -5.20
C ILE A 49 5.23 -2.35 -6.67
N ASP A 50 4.59 -3.09 -7.55
CA ASP A 50 4.52 -2.76 -8.97
C ASP A 50 3.20 -2.03 -9.24
N LEU A 51 3.28 -0.73 -9.53
CA LEU A 51 2.14 0.10 -9.90
C LEU A 51 2.06 0.19 -11.43
N GLY A 52 1.29 -0.70 -12.05
CA GLY A 52 1.12 -0.70 -13.50
C GLY A 52 -0.08 0.11 -13.97
N THR A 53 -0.17 0.35 -15.29
CA THR A 53 -1.28 1.11 -15.89
C THR A 53 -2.61 0.37 -15.82
N THR A 54 -2.57 -0.96 -16.00
CA THR A 54 -3.77 -1.82 -16.01
C THR A 54 -3.89 -2.64 -14.74
N ASN A 55 -2.75 -3.11 -14.23
CA ASN A 55 -2.66 -4.07 -13.15
C ASN A 55 -1.51 -3.68 -12.24
N SER A 56 -1.66 -3.97 -10.95
CA SER A 56 -0.66 -3.74 -9.92
C SER A 56 -0.51 -4.97 -9.04
N ALA A 57 0.63 -5.08 -8.36
CA ALA A 57 0.94 -6.21 -7.49
C ALA A 57 1.79 -5.76 -6.30
N VAL A 58 1.70 -6.51 -5.20
CA VAL A 58 2.54 -6.33 -4.02
C VAL A 58 3.21 -7.65 -3.63
N ALA A 59 4.50 -7.57 -3.30
CA ALA A 59 5.32 -8.73 -2.97
C ALA A 59 6.27 -8.42 -1.82
N TYR A 60 6.75 -9.47 -1.15
CA TYR A 60 7.79 -9.39 -0.12
C TYR A 60 8.84 -10.49 -0.33
N ILE A 61 9.94 -10.41 0.40
CA ILE A 61 10.98 -11.45 0.40
C ILE A 61 10.72 -12.41 1.57
N GLU A 62 10.54 -13.69 1.26
CA GLU A 62 10.46 -14.79 2.21
C GLU A 62 11.57 -15.81 1.90
N ASN A 63 12.43 -16.11 2.88
CA ASN A 63 13.54 -17.06 2.71
C ASN A 63 14.41 -16.79 1.47
N GLY A 64 14.67 -15.51 1.19
CA GLY A 64 15.47 -15.07 0.04
C GLY A 64 14.77 -15.18 -1.33
N ARG A 65 13.47 -15.50 -1.36
CA ARG A 65 12.68 -15.58 -2.60
C ARG A 65 11.54 -14.55 -2.57
N PRO A 66 11.24 -13.89 -3.70
CA PRO A 66 10.08 -13.02 -3.80
C PRO A 66 8.79 -13.84 -3.76
N LYS A 67 7.79 -13.35 -3.02
CA LYS A 67 6.46 -13.93 -2.91
C LYS A 67 5.41 -12.83 -3.03
N CYS A 68 4.48 -12.98 -3.97
CA CYS A 68 3.36 -12.07 -4.13
C CYS A 68 2.33 -12.27 -3.02
N ILE A 69 1.72 -11.17 -2.59
CA ILE A 69 0.66 -11.15 -1.59
C ILE A 69 -0.68 -11.19 -2.33
N PRO A 70 -1.59 -12.13 -2.00
CA PRO A 70 -2.93 -12.12 -2.55
C PRO A 70 -3.75 -10.97 -1.95
N ASN A 71 -4.59 -10.34 -2.78
CA ASN A 71 -5.58 -9.36 -2.37
C ASN A 71 -6.80 -10.03 -1.70
N ALA A 72 -7.78 -9.24 -1.29
CA ALA A 72 -9.02 -9.73 -0.66
C ALA A 72 -9.82 -10.73 -1.51
N ASP A 73 -9.68 -10.68 -2.84
CA ASP A 73 -10.31 -11.62 -3.79
C ASP A 73 -9.49 -12.93 -3.96
N GLY A 74 -8.35 -13.04 -3.29
CA GLY A 74 -7.44 -14.20 -3.40
C GLY A 74 -6.49 -14.15 -4.60
N GLU A 75 -6.42 -13.02 -5.31
CA GLU A 75 -5.61 -12.87 -6.52
C GLU A 75 -4.32 -12.11 -6.22
N THR A 76 -3.23 -12.44 -6.93
CA THR A 76 -1.92 -11.77 -6.76
C THR A 76 -1.76 -10.51 -7.61
N ILE A 77 -2.77 -10.19 -8.42
CA ILE A 77 -2.83 -9.02 -9.29
C ILE A 77 -4.11 -8.26 -8.97
N THR A 78 -3.99 -6.96 -8.78
CA THR A 78 -5.10 -6.03 -8.52
C THR A 78 -5.25 -5.08 -9.71
N PRO A 79 -6.42 -4.96 -10.35
CA PRO A 79 -6.65 -3.97 -11.39
C PRO A 79 -6.32 -2.55 -10.89
N SER A 80 -5.61 -1.76 -11.70
CA SER A 80 -5.31 -0.35 -11.41
C SER A 80 -6.50 0.54 -11.74
N VAL A 81 -7.60 0.29 -11.03
CA VAL A 81 -8.90 0.93 -11.26
C VAL A 81 -9.45 1.43 -9.93
N VAL A 82 -9.97 2.66 -9.95
CA VAL A 82 -10.58 3.32 -8.79
C VAL A 82 -11.94 3.84 -9.20
N SER A 83 -12.97 3.61 -8.40
CA SER A 83 -14.30 4.16 -8.59
C SER A 83 -14.68 4.98 -7.37
N VAL A 84 -15.24 6.16 -7.58
CA VAL A 84 -15.76 7.02 -6.50
C VAL A 84 -17.28 6.99 -6.59
N LEU A 85 -17.92 6.52 -5.51
CA LEU A 85 -19.37 6.41 -5.40
C LEU A 85 -20.00 7.78 -5.07
N GLU A 86 -21.33 7.86 -5.18
CA GLU A 86 -22.08 9.11 -5.00
C GLU A 86 -21.91 9.73 -3.61
N ASP A 87 -21.68 8.91 -2.58
CA ASP A 87 -21.44 9.31 -1.20
C ASP A 87 -19.97 9.64 -0.90
N GLY A 88 -19.10 9.58 -1.91
CA GLY A 88 -17.66 9.80 -1.79
C GLY A 88 -16.87 8.55 -1.38
N GLU A 89 -17.51 7.39 -1.21
CA GLU A 89 -16.79 6.14 -0.95
C GLU A 89 -15.87 5.78 -2.12
N VAL A 90 -14.64 5.37 -1.79
CA VAL A 90 -13.65 4.94 -2.78
C VAL A 90 -13.59 3.42 -2.83
N VAL A 91 -13.82 2.87 -4.02
CA VAL A 91 -13.68 1.45 -4.33
C VAL A 91 -12.46 1.27 -5.23
N VAL A 92 -11.65 0.23 -4.99
CA VAL A 92 -10.41 -0.04 -5.73
C VAL A 92 -10.40 -1.47 -6.28
N GLY A 93 -9.67 -1.71 -7.37
CA GLY A 93 -9.38 -3.04 -7.88
C GLY A 93 -10.52 -3.65 -8.68
N ARG A 94 -10.77 -4.94 -8.48
CA ARG A 94 -11.77 -5.70 -9.24
C ARG A 94 -13.19 -5.20 -8.99
N ALA A 95 -13.50 -4.78 -7.77
CA ALA A 95 -14.78 -4.18 -7.43
C ALA A 95 -15.01 -2.89 -8.25
N ALA A 96 -14.02 -2.00 -8.31
CA ALA A 96 -14.08 -0.78 -9.12
C ALA A 96 -14.20 -1.08 -10.62
N GLN A 97 -13.46 -2.07 -11.12
CA GLN A 97 -13.53 -2.49 -12.53
C GLN A 97 -14.94 -2.90 -12.96
N ARG A 98 -15.71 -3.57 -12.08
CA ARG A 98 -17.09 -3.96 -12.37
C ARG A 98 -18.04 -2.75 -12.45
N LEU A 99 -17.70 -1.66 -11.78
CA LEU A 99 -18.47 -0.42 -11.79
C LEU A 99 -18.22 0.43 -13.04
N ALA A 100 -17.17 0.15 -13.84
CA ALA A 100 -16.83 0.95 -15.02
C ALA A 100 -17.97 1.04 -16.06
N VAL A 101 -18.89 0.06 -16.08
CA VAL A 101 -20.06 0.08 -16.98
C VAL A 101 -21.19 0.96 -16.44
N SER A 102 -21.45 0.92 -15.13
CA SER A 102 -22.55 1.66 -14.49
C SER A 102 -22.15 3.07 -14.06
N HIS A 103 -20.88 3.29 -13.72
CA HIS A 103 -20.31 4.55 -13.27
C HIS A 103 -19.09 4.95 -14.13
N PRO A 104 -19.24 5.06 -15.46
CA PRO A 104 -18.12 5.24 -16.38
C PRO A 104 -17.38 6.57 -16.18
N HIS A 105 -18.07 7.61 -15.69
CA HIS A 105 -17.49 8.95 -15.50
C HIS A 105 -16.76 9.13 -14.17
N THR A 106 -17.01 8.26 -13.20
CA THR A 106 -16.37 8.30 -11.87
C THR A 106 -15.53 7.05 -11.58
N THR A 107 -15.28 6.24 -12.63
CA THR A 107 -14.38 5.09 -12.57
C THR A 107 -13.14 5.34 -13.41
N TYR A 108 -12.01 5.52 -12.73
CA TYR A 108 -10.73 5.92 -13.29
C TYR A 108 -9.81 4.71 -13.50
N TYR A 109 -9.27 4.61 -14.70
CA TYR A 109 -8.30 3.60 -15.14
C TYR A 109 -7.35 4.21 -16.17
N SER A 110 -6.25 3.54 -16.50
CA SER A 110 -5.18 4.08 -17.37
C SER A 110 -4.49 5.35 -16.84
N VAL A 111 -4.77 5.76 -15.60
CA VAL A 111 -4.31 7.04 -15.01
C VAL A 111 -2.79 7.21 -15.02
N LYS A 112 -2.03 6.12 -14.95
CA LYS A 112 -0.55 6.14 -15.07
C LYS A 112 -0.04 6.83 -16.35
N ARG A 113 -0.86 6.90 -17.41
CA ARG A 113 -0.53 7.61 -18.65
C ARG A 113 -0.57 9.13 -18.53
N LEU A 114 -1.28 9.65 -17.51
CA LEU A 114 -1.54 11.07 -17.29
C LEU A 114 -0.60 11.71 -16.25
N ILE A 115 -0.08 10.91 -15.31
CA ILE A 115 0.78 11.37 -14.20
C ILE A 115 1.99 12.16 -14.73
N GLY A 116 2.26 13.30 -14.08
CA GLY A 116 3.45 14.11 -14.35
C GLY A 116 3.52 14.74 -15.75
N ARG A 117 2.41 14.78 -16.50
CA ARG A 117 2.33 15.42 -17.82
C ARG A 117 1.51 16.71 -17.75
N PRO A 118 1.85 17.72 -18.57
CA PRO A 118 0.99 18.88 -18.74
C PRO A 118 -0.26 18.50 -19.53
N TYR A 119 -1.37 19.20 -19.29
CA TYR A 119 -2.64 18.93 -19.96
C TYR A 119 -2.52 19.01 -21.50
N ASP A 120 -1.75 19.98 -22.01
CA ASP A 120 -1.60 20.23 -23.45
C ASP A 120 -0.67 19.21 -24.17
N ASP A 121 -0.12 18.20 -23.46
CA ASP A 121 0.67 17.13 -24.09
C ASP A 121 -0.19 16.35 -25.10
N PRO A 122 0.24 16.19 -26.37
CA PRO A 122 -0.50 15.43 -27.38
C PRO A 122 -0.86 14.00 -26.93
N ALA A 123 0.01 13.34 -26.15
CA ALA A 123 -0.27 12.01 -25.62
C ALA A 123 -1.39 12.02 -24.56
N VAL A 124 -1.50 13.10 -23.77
CA VAL A 124 -2.61 13.28 -22.81
C VAL A 124 -3.92 13.50 -23.56
N GLN A 125 -3.91 14.35 -24.60
CA GLN A 125 -5.10 14.64 -25.41
C GLN A 125 -5.60 13.38 -26.16
N GLU A 126 -4.68 12.57 -26.69
CA GLU A 126 -5.02 11.30 -27.34
C GLU A 126 -5.64 10.30 -26.35
N GLU A 127 -5.09 10.19 -25.13
CA GLU A 127 -5.64 9.30 -24.10
C GLU A 127 -7.01 9.82 -23.62
N ALA A 128 -7.13 11.11 -23.33
CA ALA A 128 -8.37 11.74 -22.88
C ALA A 128 -9.54 11.51 -23.87
N ALA A 129 -9.27 11.51 -25.18
CA ALA A 129 -10.28 11.25 -26.21
C ALA A 129 -10.84 9.81 -26.18
N ARG A 130 -10.16 8.88 -25.52
CA ARG A 130 -10.57 7.46 -25.40
C ARG A 130 -11.21 7.13 -24.06
N LEU A 131 -11.14 8.05 -23.10
CA LEU A 131 -11.58 7.82 -21.72
C LEU A 131 -13.02 8.32 -21.54
N PRO A 132 -13.85 7.60 -20.76
CA PRO A 132 -15.20 8.03 -20.46
C PRO A 132 -15.24 9.13 -19.40
N TYR A 133 -14.34 9.11 -18.42
CA TYR A 133 -14.21 10.17 -17.43
C TYR A 133 -13.53 11.39 -18.04
N LYS A 134 -13.85 12.56 -17.52
CA LYS A 134 -13.38 13.83 -18.08
C LYS A 134 -12.01 14.20 -17.52
N VAL A 135 -11.07 14.40 -18.43
CA VAL A 135 -9.74 14.94 -18.13
C VAL A 135 -9.79 16.44 -18.35
N CYS A 136 -9.38 17.21 -17.35
CA CYS A 136 -9.46 18.66 -17.29
C CYS A 136 -8.07 19.27 -17.06
N ARG A 137 -7.98 20.58 -17.31
CA ARG A 137 -6.80 21.42 -17.05
C ARG A 137 -7.01 22.18 -15.75
N ASP A 138 -6.04 22.17 -14.85
CA ASP A 138 -6.03 23.05 -13.68
C ASP A 138 -5.44 24.45 -13.99
N GLU A 139 -5.38 25.31 -12.98
CA GLU A 139 -4.85 26.68 -13.13
C GLU A 139 -3.36 26.72 -13.49
N GLU A 140 -2.59 25.68 -13.14
CA GLU A 140 -1.15 25.56 -13.40
C GLU A 140 -0.86 24.88 -14.75
N GLY A 141 -1.88 24.41 -15.46
CA GLY A 141 -1.76 23.66 -16.71
C GLY A 141 -1.48 22.16 -16.53
N GLY A 142 -1.61 21.66 -15.30
CA GLY A 142 -1.60 20.25 -14.96
C GLY A 142 -2.89 19.53 -15.34
N VAL A 143 -2.84 18.21 -15.26
CA VAL A 143 -3.99 17.32 -15.50
C VAL A 143 -4.74 17.08 -14.20
N VAL A 144 -6.06 17.27 -14.23
CA VAL A 144 -6.99 16.83 -13.17
C VAL A 144 -8.13 16.02 -13.77
N LEU A 145 -8.74 15.13 -12.99
CA LEU A 145 -9.84 14.27 -13.39
C LEU A 145 -11.12 14.75 -12.71
N GLU A 146 -12.16 15.08 -13.46
CA GLU A 146 -13.43 15.55 -12.89
C GLU A 146 -14.05 14.48 -12.00
N CYS A 147 -14.41 14.83 -10.77
CA CYS A 147 -15.02 13.95 -9.80
C CYS A 147 -16.05 14.71 -8.95
N PRO A 148 -17.35 14.65 -9.29
CA PRO A 148 -18.37 15.45 -8.61
C PRO A 148 -18.67 15.02 -7.17
N HIS A 149 -18.14 13.89 -6.72
CA HIS A 149 -18.43 13.30 -5.40
C HIS A 149 -17.38 13.63 -4.34
N VAL A 150 -16.38 14.43 -4.68
CA VAL A 150 -15.34 14.91 -3.76
C VAL A 150 -15.23 16.43 -3.88
N GLU A 151 -14.79 17.10 -2.82
CA GLU A 151 -14.35 18.50 -2.90
C GLU A 151 -12.85 18.52 -3.23
N PRO A 152 -12.39 19.31 -4.21
CA PRO A 152 -13.04 20.46 -4.88
C PRO A 152 -13.77 20.14 -6.21
N GLY A 153 -14.22 18.91 -6.43
CA GLY A 153 -14.89 18.48 -7.67
C GLY A 153 -13.96 17.81 -8.68
N TYR A 154 -12.71 17.54 -8.31
CA TYR A 154 -11.73 16.84 -9.13
C TYR A 154 -10.71 16.07 -8.27
N LEU A 155 -9.98 15.16 -8.91
CA LEU A 155 -8.85 14.42 -8.35
C LEU A 155 -7.62 14.57 -9.24
N TYR A 156 -6.44 14.66 -8.64
CA TYR A 156 -5.18 14.54 -9.36
C TYR A 156 -4.91 13.07 -9.77
N PRO A 157 -4.29 12.82 -10.93
CA PRO A 157 -3.85 11.47 -11.33
C PRO A 157 -3.02 10.74 -10.25
N GLU A 158 -2.22 11.50 -9.50
CA GLU A 158 -1.41 11.04 -8.38
C GLU A 158 -2.27 10.55 -7.21
N GLU A 159 -3.38 11.23 -6.90
CA GLU A 159 -4.30 10.85 -5.83
C GLU A 159 -5.01 9.53 -6.17
N VAL A 160 -5.47 9.38 -7.41
CA VAL A 160 -6.06 8.12 -7.87
C VAL A 160 -5.05 6.97 -7.79
N SER A 161 -3.79 7.23 -8.17
CA SER A 161 -2.72 6.24 -8.06
C SER A 161 -2.41 5.90 -6.60
N ALA A 162 -2.50 6.87 -5.70
CA ALA A 162 -2.32 6.67 -4.26
C ALA A 162 -3.42 5.80 -3.66
N GLN A 163 -4.66 5.81 -4.18
CA GLN A 163 -5.71 4.88 -3.76
C GLN A 163 -5.34 3.42 -4.08
N VAL A 164 -4.78 3.17 -5.27
CA VAL A 164 -4.27 1.84 -5.65
C VAL A 164 -3.13 1.40 -4.73
N LEU A 165 -2.17 2.30 -4.46
CA LEU A 165 -1.07 2.03 -3.53
C LEU A 165 -1.57 1.73 -2.11
N SER A 166 -2.57 2.48 -1.63
CA SER A 166 -3.16 2.31 -0.31
C SER A 166 -3.87 0.96 -0.18
N GLN A 167 -4.58 0.52 -1.23
CA GLN A 167 -5.19 -0.81 -1.26
C GLN A 167 -4.13 -1.93 -1.19
N LEU A 168 -3.05 -1.83 -1.97
CA LEU A 168 -1.97 -2.83 -1.95
C LEU A 168 -1.25 -2.89 -0.60
N LEU A 169 -1.08 -1.75 0.06
CA LEU A 169 -0.53 -1.69 1.41
C LEU A 169 -1.50 -2.32 2.44
N ALA A 170 -2.81 -2.11 2.29
CA ALA A 170 -3.82 -2.74 3.12
C ALA A 170 -3.81 -4.27 2.96
N ASP A 171 -3.69 -4.77 1.73
CA ASP A 171 -3.56 -6.20 1.43
C ASP A 171 -2.30 -6.78 2.11
N ALA A 172 -1.18 -6.07 2.03
CA ALA A 172 0.06 -6.46 2.71
C ALA A 172 -0.08 -6.47 4.24
N ALA A 173 -0.72 -5.45 4.82
CA ALA A 173 -0.95 -5.37 6.26
C ALA A 173 -1.86 -6.52 6.74
N ALA A 174 -2.93 -6.82 6.00
CA ALA A 174 -3.84 -7.93 6.29
C ALA A 174 -3.11 -9.28 6.23
N HIS A 175 -2.23 -9.48 5.24
CA HIS A 175 -1.41 -10.68 5.13
C HIS A 175 -0.52 -10.92 6.36
N VAL A 176 0.13 -9.86 6.85
CA VAL A 176 0.99 -9.93 8.05
C VAL A 176 0.17 -10.23 9.31
N ALA A 177 -1.02 -9.63 9.43
CA ALA A 177 -1.92 -9.89 10.54
C ALA A 177 -2.41 -11.35 10.57
N ALA A 178 -2.78 -11.90 9.40
CA ALA A 178 -3.25 -13.27 9.26
C ALA A 178 -2.16 -14.32 9.50
N ALA A 179 -0.89 -14.03 9.16
CA ALA A 179 0.22 -14.96 9.33
C ALA A 179 0.62 -15.21 10.81
N GLY A 180 0.07 -14.46 11.77
CA GLY A 180 0.36 -14.62 13.21
C GLY A 180 1.82 -14.29 13.61
N PRO A 181 2.14 -14.14 14.91
CA PRO A 181 3.53 -14.17 15.36
C PRO A 181 4.08 -15.55 14.99
N ALA A 182 5.20 -15.60 14.26
CA ALA A 182 5.77 -16.83 13.73
C ALA A 182 5.87 -17.86 14.86
N GLY A 183 4.93 -18.80 14.86
CA GLY A 183 4.91 -19.92 15.78
C GLY A 183 6.18 -20.72 15.51
N GLY A 184 7.00 -20.88 16.54
CA GLY A 184 8.16 -21.75 16.47
C GLY A 184 7.74 -23.10 15.93
N SER A 185 8.49 -23.58 14.94
CA SER A 185 8.50 -24.98 14.52
C SER A 185 8.66 -25.87 15.76
N SER A 186 7.58 -26.47 16.23
CA SER A 186 7.65 -27.67 17.05
C SER A 186 7.74 -28.86 16.10
N SER A 187 8.96 -29.19 15.71
CA SER A 187 9.29 -30.56 15.32
C SER A 187 9.14 -31.44 16.56
N GLY A 188 8.17 -32.34 16.53
CA GLY A 188 7.99 -33.47 17.44
C GLY A 188 7.50 -34.65 16.62
#